data_AF-A0A918VI46-F1
#
_entry.id   AF-A0A918VI46-F1
#
_cell.length_a   1.000
_cell.length_b   1.000
_cell.length_c   1.000
_cell.angle_alpha   90.00
_cell.angle_beta   90.00
_cell.angle_gamma   90.00
#
_symmetry.space_group_name_H-M   'P 1'
#
loop_
_entity.id
_entity.type
_entity.pdbx_description
1 polymer ?
#
loop_
_entity_poly.entity_id
_entity_poly.type
_entity_poly.pdbx_seq_one_letter_code
_entity_poly.pdbx_strand_id
1 'polypeptide(L)'
;MKSDSFTEEELNYIKELSLQQSTLKQVYFYACVLIAPLAFAIYGFINSDVLAMLIAFLGLMVFVAWFLSQSLSGGRLLNVICQKIVQNLESSSNEQ
;
A
#
# COMPACT_ATOMS: atom_id res chain seq x y z
N MET A 1 -20.21 19.95 26.44
CA MET A 1 -20.12 19.87 24.97
C MET A 1 -18.75 20.41 24.56
N LYS A 2 -17.75 19.52 24.50
CA LYS A 2 -16.40 19.85 24.03
C LYS A 2 -16.35 19.39 22.58
N SER A 3 -16.19 20.33 21.66
CA SER A 3 -16.20 20.09 20.23
C SER A 3 -15.19 19.00 19.87
N ASP A 4 -15.70 17.94 19.25
CA ASP A 4 -14.98 16.86 18.55
C ASP A 4 -14.18 17.42 17.36
N SER A 5 -13.21 18.29 17.61
CA SER A 5 -12.30 18.77 16.59
C SER A 5 -11.11 17.83 16.56
N PHE A 6 -10.97 17.07 15.47
CA PHE A 6 -9.69 16.46 15.08
C PHE A 6 -8.57 17.48 15.30
N THR A 7 -7.50 17.08 15.98
CA THR A 7 -6.36 17.97 16.24
C THR A 7 -5.80 18.42 14.88
N GLU A 8 -5.35 19.68 14.75
CA GLU A 8 -4.86 20.20 13.46
C GLU A 8 -3.77 19.32 12.83
N GLU A 9 -3.02 18.59 13.65
CA GLU A 9 -2.06 17.58 13.22
C GLU A 9 -2.70 16.40 12.49
N GLU A 10 -3.82 15.85 12.99
CA GLU A 10 -4.54 14.75 12.35
C GLU A 10 -5.23 15.22 11.06
N LEU A 11 -5.70 16.47 11.04
CA LEU A 11 -6.32 17.09 9.87
C LEU A 11 -5.29 17.34 8.76
N ASN A 12 -4.07 17.78 9.13
CA ASN A 12 -2.95 17.85 8.19
C ASN A 12 -2.50 16.48 7.71
N TYR A 13 -2.52 15.45 8.57
CA TYR A 13 -2.18 14.08 8.18
C TYR A 13 -3.16 13.53 7.14
N ILE A 14 -4.47 13.74 7.34
CA ILE A 14 -5.51 13.33 6.38
C ILE A 14 -5.39 14.13 5.07
N LYS A 15 -5.01 15.40 5.15
CA LYS A 15 -4.81 16.25 3.98
C LYS A 15 -3.58 15.84 3.18
N GLU A 16 -2.48 15.47 3.85
CA GLU A 16 -1.31 14.85 3.23
C GLU A 16 -1.66 13.52 2.57
N LEU A 17 -2.38 12.64 3.27
CA LEU A 17 -2.82 11.34 2.76
C LEU A 17 -3.74 11.47 1.53
N SER A 18 -4.66 12.45 1.52
CA SER A 18 -5.56 12.67 0.38
C SER A 18 -4.84 13.28 -0.83
N LEU A 19 -3.80 14.11 -0.62
CA LEU A 19 -2.94 14.60 -1.69
C LEU A 19 -2.00 13.53 -2.24
N GLN A 20 -1.59 12.56 -1.40
CA GLN A 20 -0.73 11.45 -1.80
C GLN A 20 -1.46 10.42 -2.67
N GLN A 21 -2.79 10.47 -2.74
CA GLN A 21 -3.65 9.60 -3.53
C GLN A 21 -3.62 9.94 -5.04
N SER A 22 -2.45 10.26 -5.60
CA SER A 22 -2.23 10.27 -7.05
C SER A 22 -2.15 8.82 -7.56
N THR A 23 -3.29 8.13 -7.54
CA THR A 23 -3.49 6.78 -8.08
C THR A 23 -2.92 6.63 -9.49
N LEU A 24 -3.03 7.68 -10.32
CA LEU A 24 -2.49 7.67 -11.68
C LEU A 24 -0.96 7.55 -11.74
N LYS A 25 -0.22 8.25 -10.86
CA LYS A 25 1.25 8.18 -10.84
C LYS A 25 1.74 6.81 -10.37
N GLN A 26 1.06 6.24 -9.37
CA GLN A 26 1.35 4.88 -8.91
C GLN A 26 1.05 3.84 -10.00
N VAL A 27 -0.10 3.93 -10.68
CA VAL A 27 -0.44 3.01 -11.78
C VAL A 27 0.58 3.09 -12.90
N TYR A 28 1.01 4.30 -13.29
CA TYR A 28 2.04 4.46 -14.33
C TYR A 28 3.38 3.85 -13.90
N PHE A 29 3.81 4.09 -12.67
CA PHE A 29 5.02 3.50 -12.12
C PHE A 29 4.95 1.96 -12.12
N TYR A 30 3.84 1.38 -11.65
CA TYR A 30 3.64 -0.08 -11.66
C TYR A 30 3.65 -0.65 -13.08
N ALA A 31 3.00 0.01 -14.03
CA ALA A 31 3.01 -0.40 -15.44
C ALA A 31 4.43 -0.39 -16.02
N CYS A 32 5.22 0.66 -15.74
CA CYS A 32 6.62 0.74 -16.18
C CYS A 32 7.50 -0.37 -15.58
N VAL A 33 7.28 -0.74 -14.32
CA VAL A 33 8.08 -1.81 -13.68
C VAL A 33 7.66 -3.19 -14.17
N LEU A 34 6.37 -3.41 -14.45
CA LEU A 34 5.85 -4.69 -14.95
C LEU A 34 6.21 -4.98 -16.41
N ILE A 35 6.50 -3.96 -17.22
CA ILE A 35 6.75 -4.15 -18.65
C ILE A 35 7.99 -5.00 -18.93
N ALA A 36 9.04 -4.87 -18.12
CA ALA A 36 10.29 -5.60 -18.28
C ALA A 36 10.12 -7.11 -18.05
N PRO A 37 9.62 -7.59 -16.88
CA PRO A 37 9.38 -9.02 -16.70
C PRO A 37 8.34 -9.57 -17.68
N LEU A 38 7.34 -8.77 -18.09
CA LEU A 38 6.38 -9.17 -19.12
C LEU A 38 7.07 -9.41 -20.48
N ALA A 39 7.97 -8.52 -20.89
CA ALA A 39 8.73 -8.67 -22.14
C ALA A 39 9.63 -9.91 -22.10
N PHE A 40 10.32 -10.17 -20.99
CA PHE A 40 11.13 -11.38 -20.80
C PHE A 40 10.28 -12.66 -20.78
N ALA A 41 9.08 -12.61 -20.20
CA ALA A 41 8.15 -13.75 -20.22
C ALA A 41 7.69 -14.08 -21.65
N ILE A 42 7.31 -13.06 -22.43
CA ILE A 42 6.90 -13.23 -23.84
C ILE A 42 8.08 -13.77 -24.66
N TYR A 43 9.27 -13.18 -24.49
CA TYR A 43 10.47 -13.63 -25.19
C TYR A 43 10.83 -15.08 -24.85
N GLY A 44 10.83 -15.43 -23.56
CA GLY A 44 11.11 -16.79 -23.09
C GLY A 44 10.08 -17.79 -23.58
N PHE A 45 8.81 -17.41 -23.63
CA PHE A 45 7.75 -18.27 -24.15
C PHE A 45 7.89 -18.53 -25.65
N ILE A 46 8.15 -17.50 -26.46
CA ILE A 46 8.30 -17.65 -27.92
C ILE A 46 9.54 -18.48 -28.26
N ASN A 47 10.67 -18.26 -27.57
CA ASN A 47 11.94 -18.92 -27.87
C ASN A 47 12.15 -20.22 -27.07
N SER A 48 11.20 -20.62 -26.22
CA SER A 48 11.37 -21.71 -25.26
C SER A 48 12.63 -21.56 -24.39
N ASP A 49 13.03 -20.32 -24.11
CA ASP A 49 14.21 -20.00 -23.30
C ASP A 49 13.82 -20.02 -21.82
N VAL A 50 14.22 -21.11 -21.15
CA VAL A 50 13.97 -21.34 -19.73
C VAL A 50 14.64 -20.28 -18.86
N LEU A 51 15.82 -19.77 -19.27
CA LEU A 51 16.55 -18.75 -18.53
C LEU A 51 15.80 -17.43 -18.55
N ALA A 52 15.27 -17.03 -19.70
CA ALA A 52 14.44 -15.83 -19.83
C ALA A 52 13.14 -15.93 -19.00
N MET A 53 12.49 -17.10 -18.99
CA MET A 53 11.31 -17.34 -18.15
C MET A 53 11.62 -17.26 -16.65
N LEU A 54 12.78 -17.78 -16.23
CA LEU A 54 13.21 -17.75 -14.83
C LEU A 54 13.52 -16.32 -14.36
N ILE A 55 14.15 -15.50 -15.21
CA ILE A 55 14.40 -14.08 -14.94
C ILE A 55 13.08 -13.32 -14.82
N ALA A 56 12.12 -13.56 -15.74
CA ALA A 56 10.80 -12.94 -15.67
C ALA A 56 10.06 -13.29 -14.37
N PHE A 57 10.13 -14.56 -13.95
CA PHE A 57 9.53 -15.04 -12.71
C PHE A 57 10.14 -14.38 -11.48
N LEU A 58 11.48 -14.32 -11.39
CA LEU A 58 12.17 -13.65 -10.28
C LEU A 58 11.84 -12.16 -10.21
N GLY A 59 11.80 -11.47 -11.36
CA GLY A 59 11.42 -10.06 -11.43
C GLY A 59 10.00 -9.80 -10.92
N LEU A 60 9.04 -10.65 -11.31
CA LEU A 60 7.67 -10.61 -10.79
C LEU A 60 7.62 -10.90 -9.29
N MET A 61 8.39 -11.88 -8.80
CA MET A 61 8.38 -12.23 -7.38
C MET A 61 8.88 -11.07 -6.50
N VAL A 62 9.96 -10.41 -6.89
CA VAL A 62 10.48 -9.23 -6.19
C VAL A 62 9.46 -8.10 -6.21
N PHE A 63 8.80 -7.87 -7.35
CA PHE A 63 7.75 -6.86 -7.46
C PHE A 63 6.56 -7.14 -6.52
N VAL A 64 6.09 -8.38 -6.47
CA VAL A 64 5.00 -8.80 -5.59
C VAL A 64 5.39 -8.66 -4.12
N ALA A 65 6.61 -9.08 -3.75
CA ALA A 65 7.12 -8.92 -2.38
C ALA A 65 7.20 -7.45 -1.98
N TRP A 66 7.70 -6.59 -2.87
CA TRP A 66 7.74 -5.14 -2.66
C TRP A 66 6.32 -4.55 -2.49
N PHE A 67 5.39 -4.92 -3.36
CA PHE A 67 4.00 -4.47 -3.32
C PHE A 67 3.32 -4.89 -2.00
N LEU A 68 3.51 -6.13 -1.58
CA LEU A 68 3.00 -6.63 -0.29
C LEU A 68 3.61 -5.85 0.89
N SER A 69 4.91 -5.54 0.84
CA SER A 69 5.56 -4.74 1.89
C SER A 69 4.99 -3.32 2.00
N GLN A 70 4.61 -2.70 0.88
CA GLN A 70 3.91 -1.41 0.90
C GLN A 70 2.48 -1.55 1.45
N SER A 71 1.74 -2.58 1.03
CA SER A 71 0.37 -2.82 1.48
C SER A 71 0.28 -3.10 3.00
N LEU A 72 1.22 -3.90 3.53
CA LEU A 72 1.31 -4.23 4.96
C LEU A 72 1.58 -3.00 5.85
N SER A 73 2.24 -1.97 5.32
CA SER A 73 2.48 -0.73 6.06
C SER A 73 1.17 0.03 6.35
N GLY A 74 0.15 -0.09 5.49
CA GLY A 74 -1.18 0.46 5.74
C GLY A 74 -1.95 -0.26 6.86
N GLY A 75 -1.72 -1.56 7.03
CA GLY A 75 -2.38 -2.37 8.08
C GLY A 75 -2.00 -1.97 9.51
N ARG A 76 -0.78 -1.47 9.72
CA ARG A 76 -0.36 -0.93 11.03
C ARG A 76 -1.17 0.32 11.42
N LEU A 77 -1.49 1.16 10.44
CA LEU A 77 -2.27 2.39 10.63
C LEU A 77 -3.72 2.07 11.05
N LEU A 78 -4.34 1.06 10.43
CA LEU A 78 -5.66 0.57 10.84
C LEU A 78 -5.67 0.00 12.26
N ASN A 79 -4.60 -0.69 12.66
CA ASN A 79 -4.48 -1.24 14.01
C ASN A 79 -4.37 -0.11 15.06
N VAL A 80 -3.60 0.95 14.75
CA VAL A 80 -3.51 2.15 15.61
C VAL A 80 -4.85 2.88 15.71
N ILE A 81 -5.58 3.04 14.59
CA ILE A 81 -6.92 3.65 14.60
C ILE A 81 -7.91 2.80 15.39
N CYS A 82 -7.91 1.47 15.22
CA CYS A 82 -8.76 0.56 15.99
C CYS A 82 -8.45 0.63 17.49
N GLN A 83 -7.18 0.65 17.88
CA GLN A 83 -6.78 0.78 19.28
C GLN A 83 -7.25 2.11 19.89
N LYS A 84 -7.14 3.23 19.15
CA LYS A 84 -7.68 4.52 19.59
C LYS A 84 -9.20 4.51 19.74
N ILE A 85 -9.94 3.88 18.81
CA ILE A 85 -11.41 3.77 18.88
C ILE A 85 -11.84 2.94 20.08
N VAL A 86 -11.16 1.82 20.34
CA VAL A 86 -11.42 0.95 21.51
C VAL A 86 -11.16 1.70 22.82
N GLN A 87 -10.04 2.43 22.93
CA GLN A 87 -9.74 3.23 24.12
C GLN A 87 -10.78 4.34 24.37
N ASN A 88 -11.25 5.02 23.33
CA ASN A 88 -12.29 6.05 23.46
C ASN A 88 -13.66 5.50 23.89
N LEU A 89 -13.98 4.26 23.48
CA LEU A 89 -15.19 3.56 23.91
C LEU A 89 -15.10 3.18 25.39
N GLU A 90 -13.93 2.73 25.85
CA GLU A 90 -13.69 2.37 27.25
C GLU A 90 -13.72 3.59 28.18
N SER A 91 -13.15 4.73 27.77
CA SER A 91 -13.18 5.96 28.56
C SER A 91 -14.58 6.55 28.69
N SER A 92 -15.40 6.45 27.63
CA SER A 92 -16.79 6.92 27.64
C SER A 92 -17.71 6.05 28.51
N SER A 93 -17.35 4.78 28.73
CA SER A 93 -18.10 3.86 29.59
C SER A 93 -17.81 4.03 31.09
N ASN A 94 -16.69 4.67 31.46
CA ASN A 94 -16.30 4.92 32.86
C ASN A 94 -16.74 6.30 33.37
N GLU A 95 -17.27 7.17 32.50
CA GLU A 95 -17.88 8.47 32.87
C GLU A 95 -19.41 8.38 33.08
N GLN A 96 -19.99 7.17 33.01
CA GLN A 96 -21.38 6.87 33.40
C GLN A 96 -21.43 6.19 34.77
#